data_AF-A0A1Q9NGJ0-F1
#
_entry.id   AF-A0A1Q9NGJ0-F1
#
_cell.length_a   1.000
_cell.length_b   1.000
_cell.length_c   1.000
_cell.angle_alpha   90.00
_cell.angle_beta   90.00
_cell.angle_gamma   90.00
#
_symmetry.space_group_name_H-M   'P 1'
#
loop_
_entity.id
_entity.type
_entity.pdbx_description
1 polymer ?
#
loop_
_entity_poly.entity_id
_entity_poly.type
_entity_poly.pdbx_seq_one_letter_code
_entity_poly.pdbx_strand_id
1 'polypeptide(L)'
;MARTPVDVYRGLLRTRLEDTISDQIDTVAVRFTDAQFLGSKISVHLTRFLKLFTKLVAYLETRDTATLSDVTEAIDVLDYFTSTSKWWSMTRKEPGLVLRPPSREPRSFIKSVADLQFGPNTLQRISGSAEKLIQFLEEHEVADKAQRKHLSETFVSSWAILSAFVCKGQGRNVIVENDFETAYDILRILFFYVPSEDFRALTLIRRLGSHSVLPRAASVGFSPGFERKLNSSVASSLEKVHGDYLAEMASATSGASRTILTNSLRFLGQLQAVKQDIERLEEEHYDSIIVSALQMFEKIGVSSDFLQNESAAVELFQGLRLGSGAEERIQLMTRRLEGLVVDSTGNKDFLLQYARLVPRLIAILLLLASNTKASQKAPLEDIDLKRGLILLHNLISD
;
A
#
# COMPACT_ATOMS: atom_id res chain seq x y z
N MET A 1 0.09 17.92 -2.51
CA MET A 1 0.35 19.25 -1.91
C MET A 1 1.34 19.06 -0.76
N ALA A 2 2.37 19.90 -0.64
CA ALA A 2 3.35 19.78 0.44
C ALA A 2 2.78 20.30 1.77
N ARG A 3 2.99 19.58 2.87
CA ARG A 3 2.55 19.97 4.21
C ARG A 3 3.55 20.93 4.84
N THR A 4 3.05 21.88 5.63
CA THR A 4 3.90 22.79 6.40
C THR A 4 4.62 22.00 7.51
N PRO A 5 5.94 22.15 7.67
CA PRO A 5 6.68 21.44 8.72
C PRO A 5 6.14 21.66 10.14
N VAL A 6 5.77 22.91 10.46
CA VAL A 6 5.22 23.28 11.78
C VAL A 6 3.95 22.48 12.09
N ASP A 7 3.04 22.35 11.12
CA ASP A 7 1.76 21.65 11.31
C ASP A 7 1.99 20.15 11.54
N VAL A 8 2.92 19.56 10.78
CA VAL A 8 3.28 18.15 10.95
C VAL A 8 3.90 17.90 12.33
N TYR A 9 4.86 18.71 12.77
CA TYR A 9 5.46 18.51 14.09
C TYR A 9 4.46 18.72 15.23
N ARG A 10 3.57 19.72 15.11
CA ARG A 10 2.46 19.90 16.07
C ARG A 10 1.52 18.70 16.06
N GLY A 11 1.19 18.17 14.88
CA GLY A 11 0.40 16.96 14.70
C GLY A 11 1.00 15.76 15.45
N LEU A 12 2.26 15.45 15.19
CA LEU A 12 2.98 14.34 15.85
C LEU A 12 3.04 14.47 17.38
N LEU A 13 3.05 15.69 17.91
CA LEU A 13 3.05 15.93 19.34
C LEU A 13 1.65 15.81 19.95
N ARG A 14 0.62 16.24 19.23
CA ARG A 14 -0.79 16.18 19.65
C ARG A 14 -1.36 14.76 19.59
N THR A 15 -0.97 13.97 18.58
CA THR A 15 -1.47 12.61 18.42
C THR A 15 -1.05 11.74 19.60
N ARG A 16 -2.05 11.21 20.31
CA ARG A 16 -1.89 10.32 21.46
C ARG A 16 -1.79 8.88 21.00
N LEU A 17 -1.03 8.09 21.74
CA LEU A 17 -1.02 6.64 21.59
C LEU A 17 -1.93 6.07 22.68
N GLU A 18 -2.87 5.19 22.31
CA GLU A 18 -3.60 4.39 23.27
C GLU A 18 -2.64 3.52 24.11
N ASP A 19 -3.02 3.20 25.34
CA ASP A 19 -2.14 2.47 26.27
C ASP A 19 -1.71 1.10 25.71
N THR A 20 -2.64 0.42 25.02
CA THR A 20 -2.43 -0.89 24.37
C THR A 20 -1.44 -0.85 23.19
N ILE A 21 -1.20 0.32 22.60
CA ILE A 21 -0.26 0.47 21.48
C ILE A 21 1.18 0.27 21.93
N SER A 22 1.53 0.74 23.13
CA SER A 22 2.91 0.66 23.62
C SER A 22 3.36 -0.80 23.73
N ASP A 23 2.50 -1.68 24.26
CA ASP A 23 2.79 -3.11 24.40
C ASP A 23 2.96 -3.81 23.03
N GLN A 24 2.19 -3.40 22.02
CA GLN A 24 2.28 -3.95 20.66
C GLN A 24 3.58 -3.54 19.96
N ILE A 25 3.98 -2.28 20.09
CA ILE A 25 5.26 -1.79 19.58
C ILE A 25 6.41 -2.53 20.26
N ASP A 26 6.32 -2.71 21.58
CA ASP A 26 7.35 -3.40 22.35
C ASP A 26 7.45 -4.89 21.94
N THR A 27 6.33 -5.55 21.64
CA THR A 27 6.33 -6.94 21.13
C THR A 27 7.14 -7.11 19.83
N VAL A 28 7.17 -6.07 18.98
CA VAL A 28 7.99 -6.07 17.76
C VAL A 28 9.46 -5.76 18.09
N ALA A 29 9.70 -4.73 18.90
CA ALA A 29 11.04 -4.23 19.20
C ALA A 29 11.85 -5.18 20.11
N VAL A 30 11.21 -5.88 21.04
CA VAL A 30 11.85 -6.78 22.02
C VAL A 30 12.64 -7.91 21.33
N ARG A 31 12.25 -8.28 20.10
CA ARG A 31 12.95 -9.30 19.29
C ARG A 31 14.38 -8.91 18.91
N PHE A 32 14.77 -7.66 19.17
CA PHE A 32 16.07 -7.09 18.85
C PHE A 32 16.79 -6.52 20.09
N THR A 33 16.41 -6.89 21.32
CA THR A 33 17.02 -6.35 22.55
C THR A 33 18.49 -6.68 22.75
N ASP A 34 18.97 -7.72 22.08
CA ASP A 34 20.30 -8.29 22.29
C ASP A 34 21.40 -7.54 21.51
N ALA A 35 20.99 -6.62 20.63
CA ALA A 35 21.89 -5.85 19.77
C ALA A 35 22.03 -4.40 20.26
N GLN A 36 23.27 -3.91 20.32
CA GLN A 36 23.59 -2.51 20.53
C GLN A 36 23.64 -1.76 19.20
N PHE A 37 23.21 -0.52 19.20
CA PHE A 37 23.22 0.40 18.06
C PHE A 37 23.26 1.83 18.59
N LEU A 38 24.25 2.62 18.15
CA LEU A 38 24.42 4.03 18.56
C LEU A 38 24.38 4.25 20.09
N GLY A 39 25.07 3.41 20.86
CA GLY A 39 25.16 3.53 22.32
C GLY A 39 23.89 3.16 23.09
N SER A 40 22.86 2.61 22.44
CA SER A 40 21.67 2.06 23.08
C SER A 40 21.24 0.75 22.41
N LYS A 41 20.19 0.09 22.93
CA LYS A 41 19.66 -1.11 22.27
C LYS A 41 18.97 -0.72 20.96
N ILE A 42 19.16 -1.49 19.90
CA ILE A 42 18.45 -1.27 18.63
C ILE A 42 16.91 -1.26 18.83
N SER A 43 16.41 -2.03 19.80
CA SER A 43 15.00 -2.02 20.19
C SER A 43 14.49 -0.64 20.60
N VAL A 44 15.31 0.19 21.27
CA VAL A 44 14.93 1.56 21.66
C VAL A 44 14.73 2.44 20.43
N HIS A 45 15.63 2.33 19.45
CA HIS A 45 15.52 3.08 18.21
C HIS A 45 14.32 2.62 17.37
N LEU A 46 14.06 1.31 17.32
CA LEU A 46 12.90 0.74 16.61
C LEU A 46 11.58 1.17 17.28
N THR A 47 11.49 1.14 18.62
CA THR A 47 10.32 1.63 19.36
C THR A 47 10.05 3.10 19.02
N ARG A 48 11.09 3.95 18.98
CA ARG A 48 10.95 5.36 18.58
C ARG A 48 10.49 5.51 17.14
N PHE A 49 11.08 4.74 16.21
CA PHE A 49 10.68 4.73 14.80
C PHE A 49 9.20 4.35 14.65
N LEU A 50 8.78 3.25 15.25
CA LEU A 50 7.41 2.77 15.18
C LEU A 50 6.44 3.78 15.77
N LYS A 51 6.72 4.31 16.97
CA LYS A 51 5.88 5.37 17.59
C LYS A 51 5.76 6.59 16.67
N LEU A 52 6.84 7.01 16.03
CA LEU A 52 6.84 8.15 15.13
C LEU A 52 5.93 7.93 13.93
N PHE A 53 6.05 6.79 13.24
CA PHE A 53 5.22 6.48 12.08
C PHE A 53 3.77 6.18 12.45
N THR A 54 3.50 5.53 13.59
CA THR A 54 2.14 5.33 14.11
C THR A 54 1.43 6.66 14.31
N LYS A 55 2.11 7.65 14.90
CA LYS A 55 1.56 9.00 15.05
C LYS A 55 1.40 9.71 13.72
N LEU A 56 2.36 9.56 12.80
CA LEU A 56 2.27 10.14 11.48
C LEU A 56 1.02 9.65 10.75
N VAL A 57 0.81 8.34 10.66
CA VAL A 57 -0.35 7.75 9.98
C VAL A 57 -1.66 8.26 10.57
N ALA A 58 -1.81 8.22 11.90
CA ALA A 58 -3.00 8.73 12.56
C ALA A 58 -3.23 10.23 12.28
N TYR A 59 -2.17 11.04 12.32
CA TYR A 59 -2.24 12.46 11.96
C TYR A 59 -2.64 12.69 10.49
N LEU A 60 -2.12 11.89 9.55
CA LEU A 60 -2.46 12.02 8.14
C LEU A 60 -3.93 11.68 7.85
N GLU A 61 -4.51 10.80 8.64
CA GLU A 61 -5.94 10.47 8.65
C GLU A 61 -6.76 11.41 9.54
N THR A 62 -6.20 12.58 9.90
CA THR A 62 -6.83 13.64 10.72
C THR A 62 -7.33 13.19 12.10
N ARG A 63 -6.72 12.14 12.66
CA ARG A 63 -7.05 11.59 13.98
C ARG A 63 -6.07 12.05 15.05
N ASP A 64 -6.62 12.45 16.19
CA ASP A 64 -5.86 12.85 17.39
C ASP A 64 -5.42 11.66 18.26
N THR A 65 -5.97 10.46 18.00
CA THR A 65 -5.62 9.23 18.72
C THR A 65 -5.27 8.14 17.71
N ALA A 66 -4.09 7.56 17.88
CA ALA A 66 -3.65 6.41 17.09
C ALA A 66 -4.30 5.13 17.61
N THR A 67 -4.54 4.20 16.70
CA THR A 67 -5.19 2.90 16.89
C THR A 67 -4.22 1.77 16.54
N LEU A 68 -4.63 0.52 16.77
CA LEU A 68 -3.85 -0.65 16.37
C LEU A 68 -3.58 -0.73 14.86
N SER A 69 -4.49 -0.19 14.02
CA SER A 69 -4.28 -0.13 12.57
C SER A 69 -3.05 0.71 12.22
N ASP A 70 -2.86 1.84 12.91
CA ASP A 70 -1.73 2.75 12.70
C ASP A 70 -0.40 2.13 13.10
N VAL A 71 -0.40 1.28 14.13
CA VAL A 71 0.77 0.48 14.52
C VAL A 71 1.10 -0.52 13.43
N THR A 72 0.08 -1.18 12.88
CA THR A 72 0.27 -2.15 11.80
C THR A 72 0.85 -1.46 10.56
N GLU A 73 0.35 -0.29 10.19
CA GLU A 73 0.90 0.50 9.08
C GLU A 73 2.34 0.98 9.36
N ALA A 74 2.67 1.36 10.60
CA ALA A 74 4.05 1.70 10.96
C ALA A 74 5.01 0.50 10.88
N ILE A 75 4.54 -0.70 11.24
CA ILE A 75 5.29 -1.95 11.06
C ILE A 75 5.46 -2.24 9.56
N ASP A 76 4.42 -2.01 8.76
CA ASP A 76 4.45 -2.20 7.32
C ASP A 76 5.48 -1.26 6.64
N VAL A 77 5.63 -0.02 7.15
CA VAL A 77 6.69 0.91 6.73
C VAL A 77 8.08 0.39 7.08
N LEU A 78 8.26 -0.15 8.29
CA LEU A 78 9.53 -0.76 8.69
C LEU A 78 9.87 -1.96 7.80
N ASP A 79 8.91 -2.85 7.57
CA ASP A 79 9.03 -4.00 6.66
C ASP A 79 9.37 -3.53 5.24
N TYR A 80 8.75 -2.44 4.76
CA TYR A 80 9.07 -1.87 3.45
C TYR A 80 10.53 -1.45 3.33
N PHE A 81 11.05 -0.68 4.29
CA PHE A 81 12.45 -0.20 4.23
C PHE A 81 13.49 -1.29 4.44
N THR A 82 13.13 -2.37 5.14
CA THR A 82 14.02 -3.48 5.44
C THR A 82 13.98 -4.58 4.39
N SER A 83 12.86 -4.74 3.68
CA SER A 83 12.71 -5.75 2.65
C SER A 83 13.01 -5.25 1.25
N THR A 84 12.77 -3.96 0.93
CA THR A 84 12.92 -3.47 -0.45
C THR A 84 14.29 -2.85 -0.73
N SER A 85 14.79 -3.05 -1.95
CA SER A 85 15.99 -2.35 -2.41
C SER A 85 15.66 -0.99 -3.04
N LYS A 86 16.56 -0.02 -2.95
CA LYS A 86 16.52 1.26 -3.69
C LYS A 86 15.37 2.21 -3.31
N TRP A 87 14.73 2.06 -2.15
CA TRP A 87 13.77 3.06 -1.67
C TRP A 87 14.39 4.45 -1.49
N TRP A 88 15.72 4.52 -1.34
CA TRP A 88 16.50 5.76 -1.32
C TRP A 88 16.55 6.53 -2.66
N SER A 89 15.88 6.07 -3.72
CA SER A 89 15.73 6.83 -4.96
C SER A 89 14.51 7.75 -4.97
N MET A 90 13.71 7.75 -3.90
CA MET A 90 12.53 8.61 -3.77
C MET A 90 12.94 10.09 -3.77
N THR A 91 12.17 10.93 -4.46
CA THR A 91 12.47 12.37 -4.59
C THR A 91 11.26 13.21 -4.22
N ARG A 92 11.45 14.52 -4.02
CA ARG A 92 10.32 15.45 -3.78
C ARG A 92 9.38 15.57 -4.99
N LYS A 93 9.86 15.25 -6.20
CA LYS A 93 9.06 15.27 -7.43
C LYS A 93 8.23 13.99 -7.56
N GLU A 94 8.75 12.87 -7.06
CA GLU A 94 8.11 11.56 -7.07
C GLU A 94 8.13 10.97 -5.65
N PRO A 95 7.31 11.50 -4.73
CA PRO A 95 7.40 11.16 -3.31
C PRO A 95 6.77 9.81 -2.95
N GLY A 96 6.00 9.18 -3.85
CA GLY A 96 5.23 7.97 -3.55
C GLY A 96 6.07 6.73 -3.20
N LEU A 97 5.59 5.95 -2.24
CA LEU A 97 6.09 4.62 -1.92
C LEU A 97 5.74 3.66 -3.05
N VAL A 98 6.76 3.17 -3.74
CA VAL A 98 6.57 2.21 -4.83
C VAL A 98 6.41 0.83 -4.24
N LEU A 99 5.31 0.14 -4.53
CA LEU A 99 5.06 -1.22 -4.04
C LEU A 99 6.00 -2.24 -4.72
N ARG A 100 7.27 -2.31 -4.30
CA ARG A 100 8.30 -3.25 -4.79
C ARG A 100 8.37 -4.59 -4.04
N PRO A 101 8.52 -5.72 -4.73
CA PRO A 101 8.66 -7.04 -4.09
C PRO A 101 9.76 -7.03 -3.01
N PRO A 102 9.58 -7.80 -1.92
CA PRO A 102 10.63 -7.96 -0.94
C PRO A 102 11.86 -8.59 -1.61
N SER A 103 13.02 -8.00 -1.36
CA SER A 103 14.34 -8.43 -1.84
C SER A 103 15.16 -9.19 -0.80
N ARG A 104 14.72 -9.15 0.47
CA ARG A 104 15.40 -9.79 1.61
C ARG A 104 14.43 -10.00 2.77
N GLU A 105 14.82 -10.84 3.73
CA GLU A 105 14.05 -11.09 4.94
C GLU A 105 14.28 -9.96 5.98
N PRO A 106 13.21 -9.29 6.47
CA PRO A 106 13.32 -8.12 7.34
C PRO A 106 14.12 -8.34 8.63
N ARG A 107 13.91 -9.46 9.35
CA ARG A 107 14.44 -9.64 10.70
C ARG A 107 15.95 -9.82 10.69
N SER A 108 16.45 -10.68 9.81
CA SER A 108 17.87 -10.89 9.57
C SER A 108 18.54 -9.60 9.12
N PHE A 109 17.88 -8.83 8.25
CA PHE A 109 18.40 -7.54 7.82
C PHE A 109 18.51 -6.53 8.97
N ILE A 110 17.48 -6.37 9.81
CA ILE A 110 17.52 -5.49 10.98
C ILE A 110 18.61 -5.94 11.96
N LYS A 111 18.75 -7.24 12.26
CA LYS A 111 19.83 -7.72 13.13
C LYS A 111 21.21 -7.37 12.59
N SER A 112 21.38 -7.45 11.27
CA SER A 112 22.67 -7.19 10.61
C SER A 112 23.14 -5.74 10.65
N VAL A 113 22.30 -4.79 11.10
CA VAL A 113 22.73 -3.39 11.26
C VAL A 113 23.41 -3.10 12.59
N ALA A 114 23.29 -4.01 13.56
CA ALA A 114 23.97 -3.89 14.85
C ALA A 114 25.50 -3.86 14.71
N ASP A 115 26.02 -4.50 13.65
CA ASP A 115 27.45 -4.60 13.38
C ASP A 115 28.03 -3.38 12.65
N LEU A 116 27.21 -2.37 12.32
CA LEU A 116 27.64 -1.20 11.55
C LEU A 116 28.33 -0.17 12.44
N GLN A 117 29.36 0.46 11.88
CA GLN A 117 30.07 1.57 12.52
C GLN A 117 29.60 2.90 11.92
N PHE A 118 29.42 3.91 12.77
CA PHE A 118 29.17 5.28 12.32
C PHE A 118 30.48 6.01 12.08
N GLY A 119 30.64 6.59 10.89
CA GLY A 119 31.72 7.53 10.64
C GLY A 119 31.62 8.75 11.57
N PRO A 120 32.74 9.31 12.04
CA PRO A 120 32.75 10.43 12.99
C PRO A 120 32.01 11.66 12.44
N ASN A 121 32.22 11.98 11.15
CA ASN A 121 31.54 13.09 10.48
C ASN A 121 30.01 12.88 10.42
N THR A 122 29.55 11.63 10.28
CA THR A 122 28.13 11.28 10.26
C THR A 122 27.47 11.57 11.59
N LEU A 123 28.12 11.23 12.71
CA LEU A 123 27.60 11.53 14.06
C LEU A 123 27.51 13.03 14.31
N GLN A 124 28.52 13.78 13.89
CA GLN A 124 28.50 15.24 13.97
C GLN A 124 27.36 15.83 13.14
N ARG A 125 27.13 15.29 11.94
CA ARG A 125 26.06 15.73 11.04
C ARG A 125 24.66 15.44 11.59
N ILE A 126 24.45 14.26 12.18
CA ILE A 126 23.21 13.90 12.88
C ILE A 126 22.96 14.88 14.04
N SER A 127 23.99 15.14 14.86
CA SER A 127 23.89 16.02 16.02
C SER A 127 23.54 17.45 15.61
N GLY A 128 24.22 18.02 14.60
CA GLY A 128 23.91 19.34 14.09
C GLY A 128 22.51 19.44 13.46
N SER A 129 21.97 18.35 12.92
CA SER A 129 20.59 18.31 12.40
C SER A 129 19.56 18.22 13.52
N ALA A 130 19.89 17.53 14.61
CA ALA A 130 19.07 17.47 15.83
C ALA A 130 18.99 18.84 16.53
N GLU A 131 20.11 19.57 16.60
CA GLU A 131 20.16 20.94 17.13
C GLU A 131 19.31 21.89 16.30
N LYS A 132 19.42 21.83 14.97
CA LYS A 132 18.58 22.64 14.06
C LYS A 132 17.09 22.33 14.22
N LEU A 133 16.73 21.05 14.39
CA LEU A 133 15.34 20.66 14.65
C LEU A 133 14.85 21.25 15.98
N ILE A 134 15.64 21.14 17.05
CA ILE A 134 15.30 21.74 18.34
C ILE A 134 15.09 23.25 18.16
N GLN A 135 16.07 23.96 17.62
CA GLN A 135 15.98 25.40 17.39
C GLN A 135 14.73 25.79 16.59
N PHE A 136 14.42 25.07 15.51
CA PHE A 136 13.20 25.30 14.74
C PHE A 136 11.93 25.16 15.58
N LEU A 137 11.85 24.11 16.40
CA LEU A 137 10.71 23.88 17.30
C LEU A 137 10.62 24.95 18.39
N GLU A 138 11.75 25.47 18.86
CA GLU A 138 11.80 26.57 19.81
C GLU A 138 11.30 27.88 19.21
N GLU A 139 11.80 28.26 18.04
CA GLU A 139 11.44 29.47 17.30
C GLU A 139 9.95 29.52 16.92
N HIS A 140 9.34 28.37 16.63
CA HIS A 140 7.93 28.25 16.25
C HIS A 140 7.00 27.88 17.41
N GLU A 141 7.50 27.94 18.64
CA GLU A 141 6.79 27.64 19.88
C GLU A 141 6.08 26.27 19.85
N VAL A 142 6.73 25.28 19.24
CA VAL A 142 6.20 23.92 19.11
C VAL A 142 6.55 23.15 20.39
N ALA A 143 5.56 23.01 21.28
CA ALA A 143 5.62 22.26 22.54
C ALA A 143 6.63 22.78 23.58
N ASP A 144 6.69 22.13 24.75
CA ASP A 144 7.65 22.45 25.81
C ASP A 144 9.05 21.83 25.56
N LYS A 145 10.03 22.21 26.39
CA LYS A 145 11.42 21.74 26.28
C LYS A 145 11.55 20.21 26.35
N ALA A 146 10.77 19.53 27.18
CA ALA A 146 10.86 18.08 27.35
C ALA A 146 10.31 17.35 26.11
N GLN A 147 9.17 17.81 25.61
CA GLN A 147 8.54 17.30 24.39
C GLN A 147 9.40 17.56 23.15
N ARG A 148 10.02 18.74 23.02
CA ARG A 148 10.98 19.05 21.94
C ARG A 148 12.16 18.11 21.95
N LYS A 149 12.77 17.89 23.13
CA LYS A 149 13.89 16.95 23.29
C LYS A 149 13.49 15.53 22.90
N HIS A 150 12.34 15.05 23.39
CA HIS A 150 11.83 13.72 23.06
C HIS A 150 11.59 13.54 21.56
N LEU A 151 10.98 14.53 20.90
CA LEU A 151 10.76 14.49 19.46
C LEU A 151 12.09 14.46 18.70
N SER A 152 13.06 15.29 19.09
CA SER A 152 14.40 15.31 18.50
C SER A 152 15.10 13.95 18.62
N GLU A 153 15.11 13.33 19.80
CA GLU A 153 15.66 11.98 20.00
C GLU A 153 14.97 10.90 19.16
N THR A 154 13.67 11.07 18.92
CA THR A 154 12.87 10.20 18.07
C THR A 154 13.30 10.33 16.60
N PHE A 155 13.47 11.56 16.09
CA PHE A 155 14.00 11.80 14.74
C PHE A 155 15.43 11.31 14.58
N VAL A 156 16.30 11.53 15.55
CA VAL A 156 17.68 11.01 15.56
C VAL A 156 17.68 9.49 15.43
N SER A 157 16.81 8.81 16.16
CA SER A 157 16.69 7.35 16.09
C SER A 157 16.23 6.87 14.71
N SER A 158 15.25 7.55 14.11
CA SER A 158 14.75 7.24 12.77
C SER A 158 15.80 7.53 11.69
N TRP A 159 16.52 8.65 11.77
CA TRP A 159 17.62 8.96 10.86
C TRP A 159 18.71 7.88 10.95
N ALA A 160 19.16 7.56 12.16
CA ALA A 160 20.22 6.57 12.38
C ALA A 160 19.85 5.20 11.81
N ILE A 161 18.64 4.70 12.09
CA ILE A 161 18.15 3.42 11.54
C ILE A 161 18.10 3.44 10.02
N LEU A 162 17.52 4.50 9.42
CA LEU A 162 17.41 4.58 7.97
C LEU A 162 18.78 4.71 7.31
N SER A 163 19.73 5.44 7.89
CA SER A 163 21.11 5.51 7.41
C SER A 163 21.79 4.14 7.44
N ALA A 164 21.57 3.37 8.52
CA ALA A 164 22.05 2.01 8.63
C ALA A 164 21.43 1.10 7.55
N PHE A 165 20.14 1.24 7.27
CA PHE A 165 19.47 0.48 6.21
C PHE A 165 20.00 0.84 4.81
N VAL A 166 20.29 2.11 4.53
CA VAL A 166 20.92 2.52 3.26
C VAL A 166 22.32 1.90 3.14
N CYS A 167 23.15 2.08 4.18
CA CYS A 167 24.52 1.57 4.22
C CYS A 167 24.57 0.04 4.00
N LYS A 168 23.80 -0.71 4.81
CA LYS A 168 23.71 -2.17 4.69
C LYS A 168 23.05 -2.58 3.37
N GLY A 169 22.06 -1.82 2.91
CA GLY A 169 21.40 -1.98 1.62
C GLY A 169 22.36 -1.96 0.43
N GLN A 170 23.45 -1.21 0.55
CA GLN A 170 24.53 -1.09 -0.42
C GLN A 170 25.73 -2.02 -0.15
N GLY A 171 25.63 -2.91 0.85
CA GLY A 171 26.70 -3.87 1.18
C GLY A 171 27.89 -3.25 1.92
N ARG A 172 27.73 -2.06 2.49
CA ARG A 172 28.78 -1.39 3.29
C ARG A 172 28.63 -1.69 4.78
N ASN A 173 29.74 -1.56 5.50
CA ASN A 173 29.82 -1.78 6.96
C ASN A 173 30.06 -0.49 7.77
N VAL A 174 30.34 0.63 7.09
CA VAL A 174 30.54 1.94 7.70
C VAL A 174 29.52 2.91 7.13
N ILE A 175 28.70 3.47 8.01
CA ILE A 175 27.70 4.49 7.69
C ILE A 175 28.43 5.81 7.48
N VAL A 176 28.20 6.43 6.32
CA VAL A 176 28.84 7.69 5.93
C VAL A 176 27.82 8.83 5.87
N GLU A 177 28.28 10.07 5.75
CA GLU A 177 27.42 11.26 5.72
C GLU A 177 26.34 11.19 4.65
N ASN A 178 26.65 10.65 3.47
CA ASN A 178 25.68 10.49 2.39
C ASN A 178 24.51 9.55 2.75
N ASP A 179 24.73 8.56 3.63
CA ASP A 179 23.65 7.70 4.15
C ASP A 179 22.71 8.46 5.07
N PHE A 180 23.27 9.38 5.85
CA PHE A 180 22.50 10.30 6.67
C PHE A 180 21.70 11.28 5.83
N GLU A 181 22.31 11.95 4.84
CA GLU A 181 21.59 12.89 3.98
C GLU A 181 20.43 12.20 3.25
N THR A 182 20.66 10.98 2.78
CA THR A 182 19.60 10.14 2.20
C THR A 182 18.47 9.87 3.20
N ALA A 183 18.79 9.38 4.40
CA ALA A 183 17.79 9.11 5.44
C ALA A 183 17.02 10.38 5.87
N TYR A 184 17.73 11.50 5.98
CA TYR A 184 17.19 12.80 6.32
C TYR A 184 16.18 13.28 5.28
N ASP A 185 16.55 13.24 3.99
CA ASP A 185 15.65 13.64 2.90
C ASP A 185 14.45 12.69 2.77
N ILE A 186 14.63 11.38 2.95
CA ILE A 186 13.53 10.41 2.90
C ILE A 186 12.51 10.66 4.00
N LEU A 187 12.93 10.89 5.26
CA LEU A 187 11.97 11.27 6.31
C LEU A 187 11.24 12.57 5.96
N ARG A 188 11.92 13.58 5.41
CA ARG A 188 11.25 14.81 4.98
C ARG A 188 10.22 14.56 3.88
N ILE A 189 10.54 13.69 2.92
CA ILE A 189 9.61 13.33 1.85
C ILE A 189 8.36 12.66 2.43
N LEU A 190 8.54 11.63 3.26
CA LEU A 190 7.44 10.89 3.89
C LEU A 190 6.53 11.80 4.71
N PHE A 191 7.10 12.74 5.47
CA PHE A 191 6.34 13.58 6.39
C PHE A 191 5.61 14.69 5.66
N PHE A 192 6.25 15.30 4.65
CA PHE A 192 5.75 16.52 4.04
C PHE A 192 5.09 16.32 2.67
N TYR A 193 5.33 15.20 1.99
CA TYR A 193 4.90 15.01 0.60
C TYR A 193 4.08 13.74 0.37
N VAL A 194 4.23 12.70 1.21
CA VAL A 194 3.58 11.40 1.00
C VAL A 194 2.19 11.36 1.63
N PRO A 195 1.13 11.05 0.86
CA PRO A 195 -0.25 10.98 1.35
C PRO A 195 -0.51 9.72 2.21
N SER A 196 -1.65 9.62 2.90
CA SER A 196 -1.90 8.49 3.81
C SER A 196 -2.08 7.17 3.06
N GLU A 197 -2.63 7.23 1.84
CA GLU A 197 -2.91 6.07 0.99
C GLU A 197 -1.64 5.28 0.65
N ASP A 198 -0.49 5.96 0.59
CA ASP A 198 0.82 5.35 0.40
C ASP A 198 1.18 4.39 1.53
N PHE A 199 0.92 4.79 2.79
CA PHE A 199 1.18 3.97 3.97
C PHE A 199 0.20 2.80 4.05
N ARG A 200 -1.10 3.08 3.84
CA ARG A 200 -2.17 2.08 3.87
C ARG A 200 -1.99 1.00 2.82
N ALA A 201 -1.50 1.36 1.63
CA ALA A 201 -1.36 0.42 0.52
C ALA A 201 -0.18 -0.55 0.63
N LEU A 202 0.80 -0.29 1.51
CA LEU A 202 2.08 -1.02 1.56
C LEU A 202 1.93 -2.54 1.63
N THR A 203 0.97 -3.05 2.41
CA THR A 203 0.77 -4.49 2.56
C THR A 203 -0.51 -5.03 1.98
N LEU A 204 -1.33 -4.18 1.36
CA LEU A 204 -2.61 -4.63 0.80
C LEU A 204 -2.42 -5.71 -0.27
N ILE A 205 -1.39 -5.62 -1.11
CA ILE A 205 -1.10 -6.68 -2.09
C ILE A 205 -0.83 -8.02 -1.38
N ARG A 206 -0.08 -8.00 -0.28
CA ARG A 206 0.20 -9.20 0.55
C ARG A 206 -1.08 -9.72 1.20
N ARG A 207 -1.86 -8.84 1.82
CA ARG A 207 -3.12 -9.20 2.48
C ARG A 207 -4.14 -9.76 1.49
N LEU A 208 -4.25 -9.17 0.31
CA LEU A 208 -5.07 -9.66 -0.80
C LEU A 208 -4.60 -11.02 -1.27
N GLY A 209 -3.33 -11.15 -1.65
CA GLY A 209 -2.78 -12.41 -2.19
C GLY A 209 -2.79 -13.58 -1.21
N SER A 210 -2.88 -13.32 0.10
CA SER A 210 -3.01 -14.32 1.16
C SER A 210 -4.42 -14.40 1.77
N HIS A 211 -5.40 -13.70 1.21
CA HIS A 211 -6.75 -13.66 1.76
C HIS A 211 -7.43 -15.02 1.58
N SER A 212 -7.99 -15.56 2.67
CA SER A 212 -8.60 -16.90 2.72
C SER A 212 -9.80 -17.08 1.78
N VAL A 213 -10.45 -15.97 1.40
CA VAL A 213 -11.56 -15.97 0.42
C VAL A 213 -11.07 -16.23 -1.01
N LEU A 214 -9.83 -15.85 -1.38
CA LEU A 214 -9.38 -15.99 -2.77
C LEU A 214 -9.33 -17.45 -3.25
N PRO A 215 -8.83 -18.43 -2.47
CA PRO A 215 -8.95 -19.84 -2.82
C PRO A 215 -10.36 -20.34 -3.02
N ARG A 216 -11.28 -19.95 -2.13
CA ARG A 216 -12.69 -20.33 -2.26
C ARG A 216 -13.32 -19.69 -3.50
N ALA A 217 -13.01 -18.43 -3.78
CA ALA A 217 -13.52 -17.73 -4.96
C ALA A 217 -12.97 -18.33 -6.25
N ALA A 218 -11.69 -18.71 -6.29
CA ALA A 218 -11.07 -19.33 -7.45
C ALA A 218 -11.66 -20.71 -7.78
N SER A 219 -12.08 -21.48 -6.76
CA SER A 219 -12.73 -22.77 -6.95
C SER A 219 -14.17 -22.68 -7.46
N VAL A 220 -14.80 -21.51 -7.40
CA VAL A 220 -16.17 -21.32 -7.92
C VAL A 220 -16.18 -21.52 -9.44
N GLY A 221 -16.89 -22.55 -9.88
CA GLY A 221 -17.12 -22.85 -11.28
C GLY A 221 -18.20 -21.97 -11.90
N PHE A 222 -18.10 -21.73 -13.21
CA PHE A 222 -19.17 -21.11 -13.97
C PHE A 222 -19.77 -22.14 -14.93
N SER A 223 -21.10 -22.26 -14.95
CA SER A 223 -21.75 -23.09 -15.95
C SER A 223 -21.75 -22.39 -17.32
N PRO A 224 -21.80 -23.15 -18.43
CA PRO A 224 -21.86 -22.55 -19.77
C PRO A 224 -23.05 -21.60 -19.94
N GLY A 225 -24.18 -21.87 -19.29
CA GLY A 225 -25.37 -21.00 -19.32
C GLY A 225 -25.13 -19.66 -18.63
N PHE A 226 -24.49 -19.68 -17.45
CA PHE A 226 -24.11 -18.45 -16.75
C PHE A 226 -23.11 -17.63 -17.58
N GLU A 227 -22.06 -18.26 -18.13
CA GLU A 227 -21.09 -17.58 -19.00
C GLU A 227 -21.74 -17.00 -20.25
N ARG A 228 -22.74 -17.69 -20.84
CA ARG A 228 -23.50 -17.14 -21.97
C ARG A 228 -24.23 -15.85 -21.57
N LYS A 229 -24.98 -15.86 -20.46
CA LYS A 229 -25.69 -14.66 -19.97
C LYS A 229 -24.73 -13.51 -19.69
N LEU A 230 -23.58 -13.78 -19.07
CA LEU A 230 -22.57 -12.78 -18.77
C LEU A 230 -21.91 -12.21 -20.03
N ASN A 231 -21.63 -13.03 -21.05
CA ASN A 231 -21.07 -12.58 -22.34
C ASN A 231 -22.11 -11.94 -23.28
N SER A 232 -23.40 -12.03 -22.96
CA SER A 232 -24.50 -11.29 -23.60
C SER A 232 -25.02 -10.12 -22.75
N SER A 233 -24.36 -9.82 -21.63
CA SER A 233 -24.77 -8.76 -20.70
C SER A 233 -24.54 -7.36 -21.27
N VAL A 234 -25.16 -6.36 -20.63
CA VAL A 234 -24.94 -4.93 -20.91
C VAL A 234 -23.45 -4.59 -20.79
N ALA A 235 -22.77 -5.07 -19.74
CA ALA A 235 -21.33 -4.91 -19.57
C ALA A 235 -20.51 -5.44 -20.76
N SER A 236 -20.83 -6.64 -21.24
CA SER A 236 -20.13 -7.21 -22.40
C SER A 236 -20.44 -6.45 -23.70
N SER A 237 -21.68 -5.98 -23.86
CA SER A 237 -22.08 -5.16 -25.01
C SER A 237 -21.30 -3.83 -25.02
N LEU A 238 -21.23 -3.15 -23.88
CA LEU A 238 -20.51 -1.88 -23.74
C LEU A 238 -19.03 -2.04 -24.05
N GLU A 239 -18.38 -3.10 -23.55
CA GLU A 239 -16.97 -3.40 -23.85
C GLU A 239 -16.72 -3.69 -25.33
N LYS A 240 -17.67 -4.33 -26.03
CA LYS A 240 -17.54 -4.61 -27.47
C LYS A 240 -17.67 -3.34 -28.30
N VAL A 241 -18.58 -2.44 -27.92
CA VAL A 241 -18.85 -1.20 -28.65
C VAL A 241 -17.75 -0.16 -28.41
N HIS A 242 -17.28 -0.05 -27.17
CA HIS A 242 -16.38 1.03 -26.72
C HIS A 242 -14.98 0.54 -26.34
N GLY A 243 -14.63 -0.70 -26.72
CA GLY A 243 -13.37 -1.35 -26.35
C GLY A 243 -12.11 -0.65 -26.89
N ASP A 244 -12.23 0.16 -27.94
CA ASP A 244 -11.11 0.92 -28.50
C ASP A 244 -10.52 1.92 -27.48
N TYR A 245 -11.33 2.43 -26.55
CA TYR A 245 -10.83 3.28 -25.46
C TYR A 245 -9.94 2.53 -24.47
N LEU A 246 -10.02 1.20 -24.44
CA LEU A 246 -9.20 0.34 -23.59
C LEU A 246 -7.93 -0.15 -24.28
N ALA A 247 -7.66 0.26 -25.53
CA ALA A 247 -6.49 -0.19 -26.28
C ALA A 247 -5.16 0.16 -25.58
N GLU A 248 -5.05 1.33 -24.95
CA GLU A 248 -3.86 1.74 -24.18
C GLU A 248 -3.64 0.86 -22.94
N MET A 249 -4.71 0.29 -22.36
CA MET A 249 -4.61 -0.66 -21.24
C MET A 249 -4.05 -2.02 -21.65
N ALA A 250 -4.03 -2.32 -22.95
CA ALA A 250 -3.58 -3.62 -23.45
C ALA A 250 -2.07 -3.85 -23.30
N SER A 251 -1.24 -2.80 -23.15
CA SER A 251 0.19 -2.94 -22.84
C SER A 251 0.43 -3.26 -21.36
N ALA A 252 -0.40 -2.69 -20.49
CA ALA A 252 -0.25 -2.83 -19.04
C ALA A 252 -0.92 -4.08 -18.46
N THR A 253 -1.86 -4.69 -19.19
CA THR A 253 -2.66 -5.81 -18.71
C THR A 253 -2.57 -7.02 -19.63
N SER A 254 -2.70 -8.24 -19.08
CA SER A 254 -2.75 -9.45 -19.91
C SER A 254 -3.96 -9.41 -20.86
N GLY A 255 -3.89 -10.10 -22.01
CA GLY A 255 -5.01 -10.15 -22.96
C GLY A 255 -6.35 -10.60 -22.34
N ALA A 256 -6.31 -11.36 -21.25
CA ALA A 256 -7.48 -11.81 -20.49
C ALA A 256 -8.14 -10.69 -19.66
N SER A 257 -7.41 -9.65 -19.26
CA SER A 257 -7.91 -8.49 -18.49
C SER A 257 -8.60 -7.43 -19.34
N ARG A 258 -8.63 -7.59 -20.67
CA ARG A 258 -9.22 -6.60 -21.61
C ARG A 258 -10.72 -6.40 -21.43
N THR A 259 -11.41 -7.36 -20.81
CA THR A 259 -12.83 -7.24 -20.44
C THR A 259 -12.96 -6.81 -18.98
N ILE A 260 -12.76 -5.52 -18.72
CA ILE A 260 -12.72 -4.94 -17.36
C ILE A 260 -14.04 -5.12 -16.60
N LEU A 261 -15.17 -4.68 -17.16
CA LEU A 261 -16.50 -4.83 -16.57
C LEU A 261 -16.87 -6.31 -16.43
N THR A 262 -16.72 -7.07 -17.50
CA THR A 262 -17.16 -8.47 -17.53
C THR A 262 -16.33 -9.33 -16.57
N ASN A 263 -15.02 -9.11 -16.46
CA ASN A 263 -14.18 -9.80 -15.45
C ASN A 263 -14.43 -9.31 -14.03
N SER A 264 -14.74 -8.03 -13.83
CA SER A 264 -15.14 -7.52 -12.51
C SER A 264 -16.41 -8.21 -12.04
N LEU A 265 -17.41 -8.34 -12.91
CA LEU A 265 -18.64 -9.09 -12.62
C LEU A 265 -18.38 -10.57 -12.36
N ARG A 266 -17.46 -11.22 -13.10
CA ARG A 266 -17.06 -12.60 -12.80
C ARG A 266 -16.51 -12.71 -11.38
N PHE A 267 -15.57 -11.85 -11.01
CA PHE A 267 -14.97 -11.92 -9.67
C PHE A 267 -15.97 -11.63 -8.57
N LEU A 268 -16.82 -10.62 -8.72
CA LEU A 268 -17.91 -10.34 -7.78
C LEU A 268 -18.88 -11.51 -7.67
N GLY A 269 -19.20 -12.16 -8.79
CA GLY A 269 -20.01 -13.38 -8.79
C GLY A 269 -19.35 -14.49 -7.98
N GLN A 270 -18.03 -14.69 -8.12
CA GLN A 270 -17.29 -15.66 -7.30
C GLN A 270 -17.32 -15.29 -5.82
N LEU A 271 -17.16 -14.01 -5.47
CA LEU A 271 -17.24 -13.57 -4.07
C LEU A 271 -18.65 -13.82 -3.50
N GLN A 272 -19.71 -13.53 -4.25
CA GLN A 272 -21.08 -13.77 -3.82
C GLN A 272 -21.39 -15.26 -3.68
N ALA A 273 -20.93 -16.08 -4.62
CA ALA A 273 -21.05 -17.53 -4.53
C ALA A 273 -20.37 -18.06 -3.26
N VAL A 274 -19.18 -17.56 -2.91
CA VAL A 274 -18.49 -17.93 -1.65
C VAL A 274 -19.31 -17.53 -0.41
N LYS A 275 -19.96 -16.36 -0.42
CA LYS A 275 -20.84 -15.91 0.68
C LYS A 275 -22.09 -16.79 0.83
N GLN A 276 -22.58 -17.32 -0.28
CA GLN A 276 -23.76 -18.19 -0.34
C GLN A 276 -23.43 -19.69 -0.27
N ASP A 277 -22.14 -20.02 -0.12
CA ASP A 277 -21.61 -21.39 -0.13
C ASP A 277 -21.97 -22.19 -1.41
N ILE A 278 -21.97 -21.50 -2.54
CA ILE A 278 -22.24 -22.05 -3.87
C ILE A 278 -20.91 -22.39 -4.55
N GLU A 279 -20.71 -23.67 -4.86
CA GLU A 279 -19.50 -24.14 -5.57
C GLU A 279 -19.53 -23.84 -7.08
N ARG A 280 -20.74 -23.68 -7.65
CA ARG A 280 -20.91 -23.44 -9.09
C ARG A 280 -22.06 -22.48 -9.38
N LEU A 281 -21.76 -21.43 -10.14
CA LEU A 281 -22.74 -20.49 -10.65
C LEU A 281 -23.47 -21.05 -11.86
N GLU A 282 -24.74 -21.40 -11.67
CA GLU A 282 -25.66 -21.86 -12.70
C GLU A 282 -26.45 -20.70 -13.33
N GLU A 283 -27.03 -20.93 -14.50
CA GLU A 283 -27.72 -19.89 -15.29
C GLU A 283 -28.87 -19.20 -14.53
N GLU A 284 -29.54 -19.94 -13.65
CA GLU A 284 -30.61 -19.46 -12.78
C GLU A 284 -30.12 -18.48 -11.69
N HIS A 285 -28.85 -18.57 -11.30
CA HIS A 285 -28.26 -17.66 -10.31
C HIS A 285 -27.99 -16.27 -10.89
N TYR A 286 -27.92 -16.12 -12.22
CA TYR A 286 -27.39 -14.91 -12.88
C TYR A 286 -28.01 -13.61 -12.35
N ASP A 287 -29.34 -13.48 -12.40
CA ASP A 287 -30.00 -12.21 -12.06
C ASP A 287 -29.77 -11.84 -10.59
N SER A 288 -29.91 -12.82 -9.69
CA SER A 288 -29.68 -12.61 -8.26
C SER A 288 -28.24 -12.22 -7.94
N ILE A 289 -27.26 -12.89 -8.55
CA ILE A 289 -25.83 -12.65 -8.33
C ILE A 289 -25.40 -11.30 -8.88
N ILE A 290 -25.89 -10.90 -10.05
CA ILE A 290 -25.57 -9.58 -10.62
C ILE A 290 -26.15 -8.46 -9.75
N VAL A 291 -27.40 -8.58 -9.29
CA VAL A 291 -27.99 -7.58 -8.37
C VAL A 291 -27.18 -7.48 -7.07
N SER A 292 -26.82 -8.62 -6.47
CA SER A 292 -25.99 -8.64 -5.26
C SER A 292 -24.58 -8.11 -5.51
N ALA A 293 -23.99 -8.32 -6.69
CA ALA A 293 -22.70 -7.78 -7.08
C ALA A 293 -22.72 -6.24 -7.17
N LEU A 294 -23.79 -5.66 -7.73
CA LEU A 294 -23.97 -4.20 -7.77
C LEU A 294 -24.05 -3.61 -6.36
N GLN A 295 -24.79 -4.27 -5.46
CA GLN A 295 -24.88 -3.86 -4.05
C GLN A 295 -23.52 -3.91 -3.32
N MET A 296 -22.57 -4.74 -3.75
CA MET A 296 -21.23 -4.75 -3.16
C MET A 296 -20.46 -3.46 -3.48
N PHE A 297 -20.60 -2.90 -4.69
CA PHE A 297 -19.98 -1.61 -5.01
C PHE A 297 -20.55 -0.48 -4.17
N GLU A 298 -21.88 -0.42 -4.05
CA GLU A 298 -22.55 0.62 -3.27
C GLU A 298 -22.13 0.57 -1.78
N LYS A 299 -21.95 -0.63 -1.22
CA LYS A 299 -21.49 -0.82 0.17
C LYS A 299 -20.11 -0.22 0.43
N ILE A 300 -19.21 -0.27 -0.55
CA ILE A 300 -17.87 0.32 -0.45
C ILE A 300 -17.83 1.78 -0.96
N GLY A 301 -18.99 2.38 -1.22
CA GLY A 301 -19.12 3.78 -1.64
C GLY A 301 -18.78 4.04 -3.11
N VAL A 302 -18.86 3.03 -3.98
CA VAL A 302 -18.63 3.15 -5.43
C VAL A 302 -19.96 3.00 -6.16
N SER A 303 -20.33 4.00 -6.99
CA SER A 303 -21.53 3.93 -7.82
C SER A 303 -21.42 2.81 -8.85
N SER A 304 -22.51 2.06 -9.02
CA SER A 304 -22.65 1.00 -10.02
C SER A 304 -23.27 1.46 -11.35
N ASP A 305 -23.45 2.78 -11.54
CA ASP A 305 -24.11 3.37 -12.72
C ASP A 305 -23.44 2.99 -14.06
N PHE A 306 -22.13 2.76 -14.06
CA PHE A 306 -21.37 2.37 -15.25
C PHE A 306 -21.78 1.00 -15.83
N LEU A 307 -22.58 0.20 -15.11
CA LEU A 307 -23.14 -1.06 -15.60
C LEU A 307 -24.55 -0.91 -16.18
N GLN A 308 -25.20 0.23 -15.95
CA GLN A 308 -26.60 0.49 -16.31
C GLN A 308 -26.74 1.64 -17.34
N ASN A 309 -25.79 2.57 -17.35
CA ASN A 309 -25.80 3.77 -18.19
C ASN A 309 -24.61 3.76 -19.17
N GLU A 310 -24.91 3.75 -20.47
CA GLU A 310 -23.90 3.77 -21.53
C GLU A 310 -22.99 5.00 -21.45
N SER A 311 -23.53 6.19 -21.14
CA SER A 311 -22.71 7.40 -21.01
C SER A 311 -21.71 7.27 -19.86
N ALA A 312 -22.14 6.74 -18.71
CA ALA A 312 -21.26 6.51 -17.57
C ALA A 312 -20.17 5.45 -17.88
N ALA A 313 -20.51 4.41 -18.64
CA ALA A 313 -19.55 3.40 -19.09
C ALA A 313 -18.51 3.96 -20.06
N VAL A 314 -18.93 4.81 -21.00
CA VAL A 314 -18.03 5.50 -21.93
C VAL A 314 -17.09 6.44 -21.17
N GLU A 315 -17.62 7.22 -20.21
CA GLU A 315 -16.80 8.08 -19.36
C GLU A 315 -15.77 7.28 -18.55
N LEU A 316 -16.17 6.14 -17.99
CA LEU A 316 -15.27 5.22 -17.30
C LEU A 316 -14.15 4.74 -18.24
N PHE A 317 -14.49 4.24 -19.43
CA PHE A 317 -13.50 3.69 -20.37
C PHE A 317 -12.55 4.77 -20.89
N GLN A 318 -13.06 5.95 -21.22
CA GLN A 318 -12.23 7.10 -21.57
C GLN A 318 -11.33 7.54 -20.40
N GLY A 319 -11.81 7.34 -19.17
CA GLY A 319 -11.07 7.61 -17.95
C GLY A 319 -9.97 6.60 -17.63
N LEU A 320 -9.99 5.39 -18.20
CA LEU A 320 -8.99 4.34 -17.97
C LEU A 320 -7.70 4.54 -18.80
N ARG A 321 -7.30 5.79 -19.02
CA ARG A 321 -6.01 6.12 -19.65
C ARG A 321 -4.90 6.09 -18.61
N LEU A 322 -3.74 5.56 -18.97
CA LEU A 322 -2.63 5.42 -18.03
C LEU A 322 -1.76 6.67 -17.98
N GLY A 323 -1.48 7.12 -16.75
CA GLY A 323 -0.48 8.15 -16.50
C GLY A 323 0.95 7.58 -16.60
N SER A 324 1.93 8.48 -16.54
CA SER A 324 3.34 8.10 -16.57
C SER A 324 3.67 7.09 -15.45
N GLY A 325 4.28 5.96 -15.82
CA GLY A 325 4.71 4.92 -14.87
C GLY A 325 3.61 4.00 -14.34
N ALA A 326 2.31 4.28 -14.60
CA ALA A 326 1.21 3.44 -14.13
C ALA A 326 1.26 2.02 -14.71
N GLU A 327 1.69 1.87 -15.97
CA GLU A 327 1.91 0.56 -16.60
C GLU A 327 2.88 -0.31 -15.80
N GLU A 328 4.05 0.22 -15.44
CA GLU A 328 5.05 -0.52 -14.65
C GLU A 328 4.47 -0.93 -13.29
N ARG A 329 3.68 -0.05 -12.66
CA ARG A 329 3.03 -0.31 -11.37
C ARG A 329 2.02 -1.46 -11.49
N ILE A 330 1.15 -1.44 -12.49
CA ILE A 330 0.17 -2.51 -12.74
C ILE A 330 0.88 -3.85 -12.98
N GLN A 331 1.96 -3.86 -13.78
CA GLN A 331 2.74 -5.07 -14.02
C GLN A 331 3.40 -5.62 -12.74
N LEU A 332 3.96 -4.75 -11.90
CA LEU A 332 4.53 -5.14 -10.61
C LEU A 332 3.47 -5.72 -9.66
N MET A 333 2.29 -5.10 -9.60
CA MET A 333 1.17 -5.58 -8.78
C MET A 333 0.68 -6.94 -9.26
N THR A 334 0.54 -7.12 -10.58
CA THR A 334 0.12 -8.37 -11.21
C THR A 334 1.08 -9.50 -10.84
N ARG A 335 2.39 -9.32 -11.07
CA ARG A 335 3.42 -10.33 -10.73
C ARG A 335 3.42 -10.71 -9.24
N ARG A 336 3.19 -9.73 -8.36
CA ARG A 336 3.11 -10.00 -6.92
C ARG A 336 1.87 -10.80 -6.55
N LEU A 337 0.71 -10.42 -7.09
CA LEU A 337 -0.53 -11.16 -6.84
C LEU A 337 -0.40 -12.60 -7.33
N GLU A 338 0.17 -12.81 -8.52
CA GLU A 338 0.49 -14.14 -9.04
C GLU A 338 1.37 -14.95 -8.08
N GLY A 339 2.51 -14.39 -7.66
CA GLY A 339 3.43 -15.07 -6.75
C GLY A 339 2.79 -15.43 -5.40
N LEU A 340 2.11 -14.48 -4.76
CA LEU A 340 1.48 -14.67 -3.44
C LEU A 340 0.32 -15.69 -3.48
N VAL A 341 -0.45 -15.66 -4.55
CA VAL A 341 -1.52 -16.63 -4.79
C VAL A 341 -0.96 -18.05 -4.94
N VAL A 342 0.15 -18.21 -5.67
CA VAL A 342 0.80 -19.51 -5.85
C VAL A 342 1.39 -19.99 -4.52
N ASP A 343 2.07 -19.11 -3.78
CA ASP A 343 2.69 -19.44 -2.50
C ASP A 343 1.67 -19.83 -1.42
N SER A 344 0.53 -19.15 -1.36
CA SER A 344 -0.50 -19.39 -0.33
C SER A 344 -1.24 -20.72 -0.50
N THR A 345 -1.07 -21.40 -1.62
CA THR A 345 -1.94 -22.52 -2.02
C THR A 345 -1.18 -23.81 -2.36
N GLY A 346 0.15 -23.73 -2.52
CA GLY A 346 1.05 -24.88 -2.49
C GLY A 346 0.91 -25.91 -3.62
N ASN A 347 0.07 -25.68 -4.63
CA ASN A 347 -0.27 -26.67 -5.66
C ASN A 347 0.07 -26.19 -7.09
N LYS A 348 0.62 -27.07 -7.93
CA LYS A 348 0.98 -26.78 -9.33
C LYS A 348 -0.18 -26.96 -10.32
N ASP A 349 -1.13 -27.86 -10.06
CA ASP A 349 -2.34 -28.05 -10.88
C ASP A 349 -3.31 -26.85 -10.80
N PHE A 350 -3.04 -25.98 -9.84
CA PHE A 350 -3.71 -24.75 -9.48
C PHE A 350 -3.50 -23.58 -10.48
N LEU A 351 -2.47 -23.69 -11.33
CA LEU A 351 -2.09 -22.64 -12.29
C LEU A 351 -3.23 -22.26 -13.25
N LEU A 352 -4.11 -23.21 -13.61
CA LEU A 352 -5.19 -22.97 -14.58
C LEU A 352 -6.36 -22.16 -14.00
N GLN A 353 -6.74 -22.40 -12.74
CA GLN A 353 -7.85 -21.69 -12.09
C GLN A 353 -7.44 -20.26 -11.72
N TYR A 354 -6.18 -20.06 -11.31
CA TYR A 354 -5.66 -18.77 -10.89
C TYR A 354 -5.08 -17.89 -11.99
N ALA A 355 -4.70 -18.49 -13.13
CA ALA A 355 -4.46 -17.74 -14.36
C ALA A 355 -5.65 -16.87 -14.76
N ARG A 356 -6.87 -17.20 -14.29
CA ARG A 356 -8.08 -16.39 -14.51
C ARG A 356 -8.40 -15.46 -13.34
N LEU A 357 -8.03 -15.81 -12.11
CA LEU A 357 -8.32 -14.97 -10.93
C LEU A 357 -7.56 -13.66 -10.96
N VAL A 358 -6.24 -13.68 -11.21
CA VAL A 358 -5.43 -12.45 -11.18
C VAL A 358 -5.90 -11.44 -12.24
N PRO A 359 -6.17 -11.83 -13.50
CA PRO A 359 -6.75 -10.90 -14.48
C PRO A 359 -8.05 -10.25 -14.01
N ARG A 360 -8.89 -10.97 -13.26
CA ARG A 360 -10.14 -10.44 -12.71
C ARG A 360 -9.92 -9.51 -11.52
N LEU A 361 -8.95 -9.83 -10.65
CA LEU A 361 -8.52 -8.93 -9.57
C LEU A 361 -7.96 -7.62 -10.12
N ILE A 362 -7.16 -7.68 -11.19
CA ILE A 362 -6.63 -6.48 -11.84
C ILE A 362 -7.76 -5.70 -12.53
N ALA A 363 -8.70 -6.36 -13.19
CA ALA A 363 -9.85 -5.70 -13.80
C ALA A 363 -10.67 -4.89 -12.77
N ILE A 364 -11.04 -5.51 -11.64
CA ILE A 364 -11.80 -4.81 -10.61
C ILE A 364 -10.95 -3.74 -9.90
N LEU A 365 -9.65 -3.96 -9.72
CA LEU A 365 -8.74 -2.94 -9.20
C LEU A 365 -8.76 -1.67 -10.07
N LEU A 366 -8.67 -1.83 -11.38
CA LEU A 366 -8.65 -0.72 -12.34
C LEU A 366 -9.98 0.03 -12.35
N LEU A 367 -11.08 -0.71 -12.27
CA LEU A 367 -12.42 -0.16 -12.14
C LEU A 367 -12.57 0.69 -10.87
N LEU A 368 -12.10 0.17 -9.73
CA LEU A 368 -12.12 0.87 -8.45
C LEU A 368 -11.19 2.09 -8.48
N ALA A 369 -9.98 1.95 -9.04
CA ALA A 369 -9.02 3.04 -9.17
C ALA A 369 -9.59 4.19 -10.02
N SER A 370 -10.27 3.89 -11.12
CA SER A 370 -10.89 4.90 -12.00
C SER A 370 -11.89 5.80 -11.27
N ASN A 371 -12.63 5.22 -10.33
CA ASN A 371 -13.59 5.95 -9.50
C ASN A 371 -12.94 6.83 -8.42
N THR A 372 -11.63 6.70 -8.19
CA THR A 372 -10.90 7.44 -7.13
C THR A 372 -10.09 8.62 -7.64
N LYS A 373 -10.13 8.85 -8.97
CA LYS A 373 -9.41 9.93 -9.63
C LYS A 373 -9.94 11.30 -9.19
N ALA A 374 -9.04 12.27 -9.13
CA ALA A 374 -9.41 13.66 -8.84
C ALA A 374 -10.33 14.27 -9.92
N SER A 375 -10.24 13.79 -11.16
CA SER A 375 -11.11 14.18 -12.27
C SER A 375 -11.27 13.02 -13.24
N GLN A 376 -12.47 12.85 -13.80
CA GLN A 376 -12.76 11.77 -14.74
C GLN A 376 -11.91 11.83 -16.01
N LYS A 377 -11.45 13.03 -16.40
CA LYS A 377 -10.59 13.24 -17.58
C LYS A 377 -9.10 13.07 -17.29
N ALA A 378 -8.69 13.02 -16.02
CA ALA A 378 -7.30 12.79 -15.66
C ALA A 378 -6.91 11.34 -15.95
N PRO A 379 -5.65 11.08 -16.35
CA PRO A 379 -5.15 9.73 -16.46
C PRO A 379 -5.05 9.08 -15.06
N LEU A 380 -5.07 7.75 -15.02
CA LEU A 380 -4.81 6.95 -13.83
C LEU A 380 -3.36 7.10 -13.38
N GLU A 381 -3.18 7.55 -12.15
CA GLU A 381 -1.87 7.67 -11.51
C GLU A 381 -1.65 6.58 -10.45
N ASP A 382 -0.41 6.47 -9.95
CA ASP A 382 -0.02 5.51 -8.92
C ASP A 382 -0.86 5.64 -7.63
N ILE A 383 -1.27 6.88 -7.29
CA ILE A 383 -2.12 7.13 -6.13
C ILE A 383 -3.54 6.55 -6.30
N ASP A 384 -4.09 6.58 -7.51
CA ASP A 384 -5.42 6.04 -7.81
C ASP A 384 -5.39 4.50 -7.74
N LEU A 385 -4.30 3.89 -8.21
CA LEU A 385 -4.09 2.44 -8.07
C LEU A 385 -4.04 2.02 -6.59
N LYS A 386 -3.39 2.80 -5.73
CA LYS A 386 -3.34 2.56 -4.27
C LYS A 386 -4.71 2.70 -3.62
N ARG A 387 -5.48 3.72 -3.99
CA ARG A 387 -6.87 3.91 -3.53
C ARG A 387 -7.77 2.76 -3.98
N GLY A 388 -7.67 2.37 -5.25
CA GLY A 388 -8.36 1.20 -5.78
C GLY A 388 -8.00 -0.08 -5.03
N LEU A 389 -6.72 -0.23 -4.62
CA LEU A 389 -6.27 -1.38 -3.84
C LEU A 389 -6.86 -1.41 -2.43
N ILE A 390 -6.97 -0.25 -1.77
CA ILE A 390 -7.66 -0.08 -0.49
C ILE A 390 -9.13 -0.51 -0.63
N LEU A 391 -9.83 -0.02 -1.64
CA LEU A 391 -11.23 -0.37 -1.91
C LEU A 391 -11.39 -1.86 -2.21
N LEU A 392 -10.49 -2.46 -3.00
CA LEU A 392 -10.52 -3.88 -3.32
C LEU A 392 -10.34 -4.76 -2.08
N HIS A 393 -9.45 -4.36 -1.17
CA HIS A 393 -9.28 -5.07 0.08
C HIS A 393 -10.54 -5.02 0.95
N ASN A 394 -11.19 -3.86 1.04
CA ASN A 394 -12.47 -3.72 1.76
C ASN A 394 -13.55 -4.62 1.14
N LEU A 395 -13.68 -4.60 -0.20
CA LEU A 395 -14.65 -5.41 -0.94
C LEU A 395 -14.53 -6.93 -0.67
N ILE A 396 -13.31 -7.42 -0.47
CA ILE A 396 -13.02 -8.85 -0.22
C ILE A 396 -13.12 -9.21 1.26
N SER A 397 -12.90 -8.24 2.16
CA SER A 397 -12.90 -8.44 3.61
C SER A 397 -14.31 -8.32 4.22
N ASP A 398 -15.23 -7.65 3.54
CA ASP A 398 -16.68 -7.69 3.79
C ASP A 398 -17.31 -9.02 3.37
#